data_AF-A0A1A8HEC4-F1
#
_entry.id   AF-A0A1A8HEC4-F1
#
_cell.length_a   1.000
_cell.length_b   1.000
_cell.length_c   1.000
_cell.angle_alpha   90.00
_cell.angle_beta   90.00
_cell.angle_gamma   90.00
#
_symmetry.space_group_name_H-M   'P 1'
#
loop_
_entity.id
_entity.type
_entity.pdbx_description
1 polymer ?
#
loop_
_entity_poly.entity_id
_entity_poly.type
_entity_poly.pdbx_seq_one_letter_code
_entity_poly.pdbx_strand_id
1 'polypeptide(L)'
;MKRVNWTKIVPQEMAENCFWIKVKEEKFENPDLFAQLSLYFSSQSKVRKDVNDEPDNRALQFKKKTKELRILDAKTAQNLSIFLGSFRLPYEEIRDIVLQVDEERLSESLIQNLIKNLPEQKELSALAELKSEYEELVESEQFGIVMSSVKLLRPRLNGILFKLTFEEQVNNIRPDIMNVTFACEEVKKSEGFCKILELVLMVGNYMNAGSRNAQTFGFNVSFLCKLRDTKSIGHNMTLLHFLAEKCEDNYPEILRFPDELEHVESASKVAAEILKSSLSTMECHIQRLENDIENFPKTDDPQDKFVEKMSGFCKHAREQYEKLSTMHKNMQKLFESIGSYFAFDPHSVSVEDFFGELANFRILFSEAVKENHKKREMEEKIKRAKLAKEKAEREKQERQQKKKQLIDMNKEGDETGVMDSLMEALQSGAAFRDRRKRTPRNGDQSPSSPVSRWPGANYGNRTLDNRRAVLERSRSRHNTSHQAR
;
A
#
# COMPACT_ATOMS: atom_id res chain seq x y z
N MET A 1 -19.60 -38.50 1.13
CA MET A 1 -18.52 -37.50 1.00
C MET A 1 -18.92 -36.26 1.76
N LYS A 2 -17.96 -35.56 2.37
CA LYS A 2 -18.18 -34.21 2.91
C LYS A 2 -18.70 -33.32 1.78
N ARG A 3 -19.76 -32.56 2.05
CA ARG A 3 -20.41 -31.69 1.05
C ARG A 3 -19.79 -30.30 1.09
N VAL A 4 -19.78 -29.62 -0.05
CA VAL A 4 -19.36 -28.21 -0.12
C VAL A 4 -20.60 -27.33 0.02
N ASN A 5 -20.56 -26.39 0.97
CA ASN A 5 -21.71 -25.55 1.33
C ASN A 5 -21.66 -24.21 0.57
N TRP A 6 -22.01 -24.23 -0.71
CA TRP A 6 -22.09 -23.00 -1.53
C TRP A 6 -23.45 -22.33 -1.44
N THR A 7 -23.46 -20.99 -1.52
CA THR A 7 -24.68 -20.22 -1.81
C THR A 7 -24.97 -20.33 -3.30
N LYS A 8 -26.12 -20.92 -3.64
CA LYS A 8 -26.49 -21.20 -5.03
C LYS A 8 -27.02 -19.93 -5.71
N ILE A 9 -26.61 -19.68 -6.95
CA ILE A 9 -27.19 -18.65 -7.82
C ILE A 9 -28.36 -19.27 -8.58
N VAL A 10 -29.54 -18.68 -8.50
CA VAL A 10 -30.70 -19.18 -9.25
C VAL A 10 -30.66 -18.71 -10.71
N PRO A 11 -31.15 -19.49 -11.68
CA PRO A 11 -31.11 -19.11 -13.10
C PRO A 11 -31.77 -17.76 -13.41
N GLN A 12 -32.74 -17.34 -12.59
CA GLN A 12 -33.45 -16.06 -12.72
C GLN A 12 -32.58 -14.84 -12.42
N GLU A 13 -31.49 -15.02 -11.67
CA GLU A 13 -30.51 -13.98 -11.34
C GLU A 13 -29.39 -13.87 -12.40
N MET A 14 -29.41 -14.74 -13.42
CA MET A 14 -28.36 -14.79 -14.44
C MET A 14 -28.74 -13.95 -15.67
N ALA A 15 -27.96 -12.90 -15.94
CA ALA A 15 -28.06 -12.15 -17.20
C ALA A 15 -27.60 -12.98 -18.40
N GLU A 16 -28.06 -12.69 -19.62
CA GLU A 16 -27.75 -13.46 -20.85
C GLU A 16 -26.24 -13.60 -21.15
N ASN A 17 -25.44 -12.61 -20.73
CA ASN A 17 -23.99 -12.62 -20.88
C ASN A 17 -23.24 -13.27 -19.70
N CYS A 18 -23.97 -13.80 -18.71
CA CYS A 18 -23.41 -14.40 -17.51
C CYS A 18 -22.46 -15.55 -17.87
N PHE A 19 -21.29 -15.57 -17.22
CA PHE A 19 -20.28 -16.59 -17.41
C PHE A 19 -20.85 -18.01 -17.24
N TRP A 20 -21.68 -18.21 -16.20
CA TRP A 20 -22.25 -19.51 -15.85
C TRP A 20 -23.11 -20.14 -16.95
N ILE A 21 -23.68 -19.34 -17.85
CA ILE A 21 -24.47 -19.81 -19.01
C ILE A 21 -23.56 -20.46 -20.07
N LYS A 22 -22.29 -20.04 -20.14
CA LYS A 22 -21.31 -20.55 -21.13
C LYS A 22 -20.52 -21.76 -20.61
N VAL A 23 -20.68 -22.14 -19.35
CA VAL A 23 -19.92 -23.22 -18.72
C VAL A 23 -20.49 -24.58 -19.13
N LYS A 24 -19.63 -25.46 -19.65
CA LYS A 24 -19.90 -26.88 -19.84
C LYS A 24 -19.00 -27.65 -18.88
N GLU A 25 -19.56 -28.14 -17.78
CA GLU A 25 -18.80 -28.82 -16.72
C GLU A 25 -18.35 -30.23 -17.13
N GLU A 26 -19.12 -30.89 -17.99
CA GLU A 26 -18.88 -32.24 -18.53
C GLU A 26 -17.48 -32.42 -19.11
N LYS A 27 -16.86 -31.34 -19.63
CA LYS A 27 -15.49 -31.38 -20.19
C LYS A 27 -14.40 -31.71 -19.15
N PHE A 28 -14.71 -31.58 -17.86
CA PHE A 28 -13.80 -31.89 -16.75
C PHE A 28 -14.20 -33.18 -16.03
N GLU A 29 -15.24 -33.88 -16.48
CA GLU A 29 -15.61 -35.17 -15.90
C GLU A 29 -14.50 -36.19 -16.16
N ASN A 30 -13.95 -36.71 -15.07
CA ASN A 30 -12.95 -37.76 -15.10
C ASN A 30 -13.29 -38.78 -14.02
N PRO A 31 -13.58 -40.05 -14.37
CA PRO A 31 -13.86 -41.11 -13.40
C PRO A 31 -12.77 -41.27 -12.32
N ASP A 32 -11.50 -41.05 -12.67
CA ASP A 32 -10.39 -41.12 -11.72
C ASP A 32 -10.42 -39.95 -10.72
N LEU A 33 -10.83 -38.76 -11.18
CA LEU A 33 -11.04 -37.60 -10.31
C LEU A 33 -12.15 -37.88 -9.29
N PHE A 34 -13.24 -38.52 -9.71
CA PHE A 34 -14.34 -38.89 -8.82
C PHE A 34 -13.95 -39.99 -7.82
N ALA A 35 -13.12 -40.95 -8.24
CA ALA A 35 -12.57 -41.97 -7.36
C ALA A 35 -11.66 -41.35 -6.28
N GLN A 36 -10.78 -40.40 -6.67
CA GLN A 36 -9.94 -39.67 -5.73
C GLN A 36 -10.76 -38.80 -4.77
N LEU A 37 -11.75 -38.06 -5.27
CA LEU A 37 -12.66 -37.27 -4.43
C LEU A 37 -13.40 -38.15 -3.41
N SER A 38 -13.88 -39.30 -3.85
CA SER A 38 -14.56 -40.27 -2.99
C SER A 38 -13.63 -40.81 -1.90
N LEU A 39 -12.37 -41.08 -2.22
CA LEU A 39 -11.37 -41.56 -1.27
C LEU A 39 -11.02 -40.51 -0.22
N TYR A 40 -10.61 -39.31 -0.65
CA TYR A 40 -10.08 -38.27 0.22
C TYR A 40 -11.15 -37.57 1.06
N PHE A 41 -12.37 -37.45 0.53
CA PHE A 41 -13.46 -36.71 1.17
C PHE A 41 -14.61 -37.60 1.62
N SER A 42 -14.41 -38.92 1.75
CA SER A 42 -15.42 -39.82 2.32
C SER A 42 -15.82 -39.39 3.75
N SER A 43 -17.07 -39.65 4.10
CA SER A 43 -17.63 -39.31 5.42
C SER A 43 -17.42 -40.41 6.45
N GLN A 44 -16.68 -41.48 6.11
CA GLN A 44 -16.42 -42.59 7.01
C GLN A 44 -15.13 -42.33 7.81
N SER A 45 -15.28 -42.07 9.11
CA SER A 45 -14.19 -42.18 10.07
C SER A 45 -13.73 -43.64 10.12
N LYS A 46 -12.43 -43.90 9.90
CA LYS A 46 -11.85 -45.25 10.06
C LYS A 46 -12.11 -45.76 11.48
N VAL A 47 -13.09 -46.65 11.63
CA VAL A 47 -13.23 -47.50 12.81
C VAL A 47 -12.06 -48.49 12.76
N ARG A 48 -11.10 -48.34 13.67
CA ARG A 48 -10.08 -49.37 13.90
C ARG A 48 -10.77 -50.58 14.50
N LYS A 49 -10.79 -51.69 13.75
CA LYS A 49 -10.99 -53.03 14.28
C LYS A 49 -9.81 -53.34 15.18
N ASP A 50 -10.06 -53.59 16.46
CA ASP A 50 -9.28 -54.55 17.22
C ASP A 50 -10.25 -55.59 17.79
N VAL A 51 -9.94 -56.84 17.47
CA VAL A 51 -10.57 -58.06 17.97
C VAL A 51 -9.80 -58.45 19.23
N ASN A 52 -10.49 -58.58 20.35
CA ASN A 52 -10.26 -59.64 21.33
C ASN A 52 -11.44 -59.66 22.31
N ASP A 53 -12.19 -60.77 22.26
CA ASP A 53 -13.12 -61.21 23.29
C ASP A 53 -12.34 -61.56 24.57
N GLU A 54 -12.74 -60.99 25.70
CA GLU A 54 -12.78 -61.61 27.04
C GLU A 54 -13.71 -60.74 27.91
N PRO A 55 -14.64 -61.31 28.69
CA PRO A 55 -15.66 -60.54 29.39
C PRO A 55 -15.16 -60.16 30.78
N ASP A 56 -14.63 -58.95 30.97
CA ASP A 56 -14.33 -58.45 32.32
C ASP A 56 -15.27 -57.32 32.77
N ASN A 57 -15.96 -57.68 33.83
CA ASN A 57 -17.03 -57.05 34.56
C ASN A 57 -16.58 -55.75 35.25
N ARG A 58 -16.53 -54.62 34.54
CA ARG A 58 -16.39 -53.27 35.14
C ARG A 58 -17.21 -52.18 34.44
N ALA A 59 -18.51 -52.42 34.28
CA ALA A 59 -19.49 -51.38 33.94
C ALA A 59 -20.22 -50.88 35.21
N LEU A 60 -19.45 -50.32 36.15
CA LEU A 60 -19.97 -49.47 37.21
C LEU A 60 -19.07 -48.24 37.29
N GLN A 61 -19.43 -47.17 36.58
CA GLN A 61 -19.50 -45.80 37.10
C GLN A 61 -19.69 -44.75 35.99
N PHE A 62 -20.63 -43.83 36.25
CA PHE A 62 -20.97 -42.60 35.53
C PHE A 62 -21.64 -42.71 34.14
N LYS A 63 -22.91 -43.12 34.14
CA LYS A 63 -23.88 -42.48 33.22
C LYS A 63 -23.99 -41.00 33.63
N LYS A 64 -23.21 -40.10 33.01
CA LYS A 64 -23.55 -38.68 33.03
C LYS A 64 -24.94 -38.58 32.39
N LYS A 65 -25.96 -38.21 33.18
CA LYS A 65 -27.26 -37.80 32.64
C LYS A 65 -26.98 -36.70 31.62
N THR A 66 -27.33 -36.94 30.36
CA THR A 66 -27.29 -35.89 29.34
C THR A 66 -28.30 -34.84 29.77
N LYS A 67 -27.80 -33.69 30.24
CA LYS A 67 -28.67 -32.57 30.61
C LYS A 67 -29.32 -32.02 29.33
N GLU A 68 -30.62 -31.79 29.38
CA GLU A 68 -31.40 -31.29 28.24
C GLU A 68 -31.52 -29.77 28.29
N LEU A 69 -31.64 -29.14 27.12
CA LEU A 69 -31.91 -27.71 26.99
C LEU A 69 -33.35 -27.41 27.42
N ARG A 70 -33.56 -26.32 28.16
CA ARG A 70 -34.89 -25.93 28.65
C ARG A 70 -35.40 -24.65 28.03
N ILE A 71 -34.55 -23.63 27.92
CA ILE A 71 -34.92 -22.29 27.45
C ILE A 71 -34.21 -21.95 26.16
N LEU A 72 -32.89 -22.13 26.10
CA LEU A 72 -32.10 -21.70 24.96
C LEU A 72 -32.33 -22.61 23.74
N ASP A 73 -32.42 -22.00 22.56
CA ASP A 73 -32.44 -22.77 21.32
C ASP A 73 -31.09 -23.47 21.07
N ALA A 74 -31.13 -24.57 20.32
CA ALA A 74 -29.95 -25.40 20.08
C ALA A 74 -28.77 -24.65 19.44
N LYS A 75 -29.03 -23.62 18.62
CA LYS A 75 -27.97 -22.84 17.95
C LYS A 75 -27.31 -21.88 18.93
N THR A 76 -28.10 -21.15 19.73
CA THR A 76 -27.57 -20.23 20.75
C THR A 76 -26.80 -20.99 21.83
N ALA A 77 -27.33 -22.12 22.30
CA ALA A 77 -26.66 -22.98 23.27
C ALA A 77 -25.35 -23.57 22.72
N GLN A 78 -25.31 -23.97 21.45
CA GLN A 78 -24.10 -24.47 20.80
C GLN A 78 -23.04 -23.37 20.66
N ASN A 79 -23.45 -22.17 20.25
CA ASN A 79 -22.54 -21.03 20.11
C ASN A 79 -21.92 -20.63 21.46
N LEU A 80 -22.74 -20.58 22.53
CA LEU A 80 -22.27 -20.35 23.89
C LEU A 80 -21.33 -21.46 24.36
N SER A 81 -21.66 -22.73 24.12
CA SER A 81 -20.78 -23.86 24.48
C SER A 81 -19.41 -23.75 23.80
N ILE A 82 -19.36 -23.35 22.52
CA ILE A 82 -18.10 -23.12 21.80
C ILE A 82 -17.32 -21.94 22.40
N PHE A 83 -18.01 -20.83 22.69
CA PHE A 83 -17.42 -19.65 23.32
C PHE A 83 -16.80 -19.99 24.69
N LEU A 84 -17.57 -20.64 25.57
CA LEU A 84 -17.13 -21.01 26.91
C LEU A 84 -15.97 -22.01 26.88
N GLY A 85 -16.02 -22.99 25.97
CA GLY A 85 -14.93 -23.95 25.76
C GLY A 85 -13.62 -23.33 25.27
N SER A 86 -13.70 -22.15 24.61
CA SER A 86 -12.54 -21.41 24.09
C SER A 86 -11.90 -20.52 25.15
N PHE A 87 -12.71 -19.80 25.95
CA PHE A 87 -12.20 -18.88 26.97
C PHE A 87 -11.82 -19.57 28.29
N ARG A 88 -12.48 -20.68 28.64
CA ARG A 88 -12.17 -21.51 29.82
C ARG A 88 -12.06 -20.74 31.14
N LEU A 89 -12.83 -19.66 31.28
CA LEU A 89 -12.95 -18.91 32.52
C LEU A 89 -14.17 -19.38 33.31
N PRO A 90 -14.10 -19.45 34.65
CA PRO A 90 -15.27 -19.57 35.51
C PRO A 90 -16.31 -18.49 35.18
N TYR A 91 -17.60 -18.85 35.19
CA TYR A 91 -18.67 -17.92 34.80
C TYR A 91 -18.76 -16.71 35.73
N GLU A 92 -18.55 -16.93 37.02
CA GLU A 92 -18.51 -15.85 38.03
C GLU A 92 -17.35 -14.89 37.79
N GLU A 93 -16.22 -15.41 37.30
CA GLU A 93 -15.07 -14.57 36.97
C GLU A 93 -15.36 -13.68 35.75
N ILE A 94 -16.07 -14.21 34.74
CA ILE A 94 -16.53 -13.40 33.60
C ILE A 94 -17.48 -12.30 34.07
N ARG A 95 -18.42 -12.61 34.97
CA ARG A 95 -19.33 -11.64 35.59
C ARG A 95 -18.55 -10.54 36.32
N ASP A 96 -17.60 -10.92 37.16
CA ASP A 96 -16.84 -9.99 38.00
C ASP A 96 -15.95 -9.07 37.16
N ILE A 97 -15.30 -9.60 36.10
CA ILE A 97 -14.54 -8.80 35.12
C ILE A 97 -15.43 -7.72 34.47
N VAL A 98 -16.68 -8.07 34.13
CA VAL A 98 -17.65 -7.15 33.51
C VAL A 98 -18.18 -6.12 34.51
N LEU A 99 -18.44 -6.49 35.77
CA LEU A 99 -18.89 -5.58 36.82
C LEU A 99 -17.79 -4.58 37.21
N GLN A 100 -16.56 -5.05 37.35
CA GLN A 100 -15.43 -4.24 37.79
C GLN A 100 -14.76 -3.45 36.66
N VAL A 101 -15.13 -3.73 35.40
CA VAL A 101 -14.49 -3.17 34.20
C VAL A 101 -12.97 -3.33 34.29
N ASP A 102 -12.51 -4.57 34.46
CA ASP A 102 -11.09 -4.89 34.65
C ASP A 102 -10.30 -4.79 33.33
N GLU A 103 -9.57 -3.69 33.17
CA GLU A 103 -8.86 -3.34 31.92
C GLU A 103 -7.72 -4.31 31.58
N GLU A 104 -7.16 -5.04 32.55
CA GLU A 104 -6.05 -5.98 32.31
C GLU A 104 -6.55 -7.31 31.73
N ARG A 105 -7.79 -7.67 32.05
CA ARG A 105 -8.39 -8.96 31.72
C ARG A 105 -9.40 -8.88 30.59
N LEU A 106 -9.94 -7.68 30.35
CA LEU A 106 -10.84 -7.39 29.25
C LEU A 106 -10.09 -7.28 27.94
N SER A 107 -10.45 -8.12 26.97
CA SER A 107 -10.02 -7.97 25.58
C SER A 107 -11.20 -7.57 24.69
N GLU A 108 -10.93 -6.81 23.63
CA GLU A 108 -11.94 -6.45 22.63
C GLU A 108 -12.62 -7.70 22.06
N SER A 109 -11.83 -8.72 21.71
CA SER A 109 -12.33 -9.97 21.15
C SER A 109 -13.22 -10.75 22.14
N LEU A 110 -12.91 -10.73 23.44
CA LEU A 110 -13.76 -11.31 24.46
C LEU A 110 -15.13 -10.61 24.49
N ILE A 111 -15.14 -9.27 24.55
CA ILE A 111 -16.38 -8.51 24.65
C ILE A 111 -17.22 -8.59 23.37
N GLN A 112 -16.60 -8.53 22.20
CA GLN A 112 -17.31 -8.71 20.93
C GLN A 112 -17.96 -10.08 20.82
N ASN A 113 -17.23 -11.14 21.19
CA ASN A 113 -17.78 -12.50 21.19
C ASN A 113 -18.87 -12.66 22.25
N LEU A 114 -18.72 -12.01 23.40
CA LEU A 114 -19.75 -12.01 24.44
C LEU A 114 -21.03 -11.33 23.93
N ILE A 115 -20.95 -10.12 23.37
CA ILE A 115 -22.12 -9.40 22.80
C ILE A 115 -22.81 -10.22 21.70
N LYS A 116 -22.01 -10.85 20.82
CA LYS A 116 -22.51 -11.64 19.69
C LYS A 116 -23.22 -12.92 20.11
N ASN A 117 -22.71 -13.61 21.13
CA ASN A 117 -23.24 -14.90 21.58
C ASN A 117 -24.20 -14.77 22.77
N LEU A 118 -24.39 -13.56 23.33
CA LEU A 118 -25.29 -13.33 24.45
C LEU A 118 -26.75 -13.62 24.06
N PRO A 119 -27.51 -14.39 24.87
CA PRO A 119 -28.94 -14.57 24.69
C PRO A 119 -29.72 -13.26 24.70
N GLU A 120 -30.97 -13.28 24.23
CA GLU A 120 -31.84 -12.12 24.33
C GLU A 120 -32.22 -11.82 25.78
N GLN A 121 -32.58 -10.57 26.07
CA GLN A 121 -32.94 -10.17 27.43
C GLN A 121 -34.13 -10.97 28.00
N LYS A 122 -35.07 -11.37 27.13
CA LYS A 122 -36.21 -12.23 27.50
C LYS A 122 -35.75 -13.61 27.96
N GLU A 123 -34.80 -14.21 27.24
CA GLU A 123 -34.23 -15.53 27.56
C GLU A 123 -33.40 -15.47 28.84
N LEU A 124 -32.60 -14.42 29.02
CA LEU A 124 -31.85 -14.19 30.27
C LEU A 124 -32.78 -14.04 31.48
N SER A 125 -33.92 -13.37 31.30
CA SER A 125 -34.91 -13.20 32.37
C SER A 125 -35.58 -14.52 32.73
N ALA A 126 -35.95 -15.33 31.73
CA ALA A 126 -36.52 -16.66 31.96
C ALA A 126 -35.49 -17.62 32.60
N LEU A 127 -34.21 -17.53 32.22
CA LEU A 127 -33.12 -18.30 32.84
C LEU A 127 -32.95 -17.91 34.31
N ALA A 128 -33.07 -16.63 34.66
CA ALA A 128 -32.94 -16.17 36.04
C ALA A 128 -33.96 -16.83 37.00
N GLU A 129 -35.15 -17.21 36.51
CA GLU A 129 -36.18 -17.90 37.29
C GLU A 129 -35.79 -19.35 37.62
N LEU A 130 -34.93 -19.99 36.82
CA LEU A 130 -34.46 -21.37 37.00
C LEU A 130 -33.25 -21.49 37.95
N LYS A 131 -32.92 -20.43 38.72
CA LYS A 131 -31.74 -20.40 39.60
C LYS A 131 -31.71 -21.53 40.63
N SER A 132 -32.87 -22.04 41.07
CA SER A 132 -32.98 -23.17 42.01
C SER A 132 -32.53 -24.50 41.43
N GLU A 133 -32.51 -24.64 40.10
CA GLU A 133 -32.19 -25.89 39.39
C GLU A 133 -30.85 -25.82 38.67
N TYR A 134 -29.96 -24.92 39.11
CA TYR A 134 -28.67 -24.62 38.45
C TYR A 134 -27.83 -25.87 38.12
N GLU A 135 -27.76 -26.85 39.02
CA GLU A 135 -26.96 -28.07 38.81
C GLU A 135 -27.55 -29.02 37.76
N GLU A 136 -28.83 -28.88 37.41
CA GLU A 136 -29.51 -29.74 36.42
C GLU A 136 -29.41 -29.19 34.99
N LEU A 137 -29.01 -27.93 34.83
CA LEU A 137 -28.94 -27.22 33.55
C LEU A 137 -27.63 -27.46 32.80
N VAL A 138 -27.68 -27.34 31.47
CA VAL A 138 -26.50 -27.40 30.60
C VAL A 138 -25.58 -26.19 30.83
N GLU A 139 -24.29 -26.33 30.51
CA GLU A 139 -23.27 -25.29 30.72
C GLU A 139 -23.66 -23.92 30.12
N SER A 140 -24.28 -23.91 28.94
CA SER A 140 -24.73 -22.67 28.28
C SER A 140 -25.84 -21.94 29.06
N GLU A 141 -26.74 -22.67 29.72
CA GLU A 141 -27.83 -22.11 30.52
C GLU A 141 -27.32 -21.70 31.91
N GLN A 142 -26.41 -22.47 32.50
CA GLN A 142 -25.70 -22.09 33.73
C GLN A 142 -24.99 -20.74 33.56
N PHE A 143 -24.26 -20.57 32.45
CA PHE A 143 -23.65 -19.29 32.11
C PHE A 143 -24.68 -18.16 31.98
N GLY A 144 -25.81 -18.42 31.30
CA GLY A 144 -26.89 -17.45 31.16
C GLY A 144 -27.49 -17.00 32.51
N ILE A 145 -27.59 -17.90 33.49
CA ILE A 145 -28.03 -17.56 34.87
C ILE A 145 -27.04 -16.64 35.57
N VAL A 146 -25.74 -16.94 35.46
CA VAL A 146 -24.71 -16.09 36.09
C VAL A 146 -24.73 -14.69 35.46
N MET A 147 -24.83 -14.62 34.13
CA MET A 147 -24.86 -13.35 33.41
C MET A 147 -26.18 -12.58 33.61
N SER A 148 -27.31 -13.25 33.85
CA SER A 148 -28.60 -12.58 34.09
C SER A 148 -28.64 -11.81 35.42
N SER A 149 -27.73 -12.11 36.35
CA SER A 149 -27.54 -11.31 37.57
C SER A 149 -27.02 -9.90 37.31
N VAL A 150 -26.38 -9.67 36.15
CA VAL A 150 -25.82 -8.37 35.77
C VAL A 150 -26.92 -7.46 35.23
N LYS A 151 -27.21 -6.38 35.96
CA LYS A 151 -28.16 -5.35 35.50
C LYS A 151 -27.62 -4.63 34.26
N LEU A 152 -28.52 -4.40 33.30
CA LEU A 152 -28.23 -3.70 32.04
C LEU A 152 -27.00 -4.27 31.30
N LEU A 153 -26.92 -5.59 31.21
CA LEU A 153 -25.75 -6.28 30.65
C LEU A 153 -25.38 -5.82 29.23
N ARG A 154 -26.36 -5.67 28.32
CA ARG A 154 -26.07 -5.22 26.94
C ARG A 154 -25.49 -3.79 26.89
N PRO A 155 -26.13 -2.76 27.48
CA PRO A 155 -25.53 -1.43 27.63
C PRO A 155 -24.12 -1.46 28.21
N ARG A 156 -23.92 -2.24 29.28
CA ARG A 156 -22.63 -2.39 29.94
C ARG A 156 -21.55 -2.92 29.00
N LEU A 157 -21.83 -4.01 28.28
CA LEU A 157 -20.89 -4.60 27.33
C LEU A 157 -20.58 -3.66 26.16
N ASN A 158 -21.58 -2.97 25.63
CA ASN A 158 -21.39 -1.99 24.56
C ASN A 158 -20.51 -0.81 25.02
N GLY A 159 -20.73 -0.30 26.23
CA GLY A 159 -19.90 0.74 26.83
C GLY A 159 -18.45 0.29 27.02
N ILE A 160 -18.24 -0.94 27.54
CA ILE A 160 -16.90 -1.51 27.69
C ILE A 160 -16.22 -1.68 26.33
N LEU A 161 -16.91 -2.22 25.33
CA LEU A 161 -16.37 -2.37 23.97
C LEU A 161 -15.95 -1.02 23.39
N PHE A 162 -16.78 0.00 23.57
CA PHE A 162 -16.47 1.35 23.13
C PHE A 162 -15.21 1.87 23.82
N LYS A 163 -15.08 1.71 25.14
CA LYS A 163 -13.86 2.10 25.89
C LYS A 163 -12.60 1.40 25.38
N LEU A 164 -12.67 0.10 25.10
CA LEU A 164 -11.52 -0.68 24.60
C LEU A 164 -11.07 -0.26 23.20
N THR A 165 -12.01 0.18 22.34
CA THR A 165 -11.74 0.52 20.94
C THR A 165 -11.57 2.03 20.69
N PHE A 166 -11.87 2.87 21.68
CA PHE A 166 -11.91 4.32 21.53
C PHE A 166 -10.57 4.93 21.09
N GLU A 167 -9.49 4.58 21.78
CA GLU A 167 -8.16 5.14 21.48
C GLU A 167 -7.68 4.74 20.08
N GLU A 168 -7.98 3.51 19.63
CA GLU A 168 -7.70 3.09 18.26
C GLU A 168 -8.50 3.92 17.25
N GLN A 169 -9.80 4.10 17.46
CA GLN A 169 -10.65 4.92 16.59
C GLN A 169 -10.12 6.36 16.49
N VAL A 170 -9.72 6.97 17.61
CA VAL A 170 -9.10 8.30 17.64
C VAL A 170 -7.79 8.33 16.85
N ASN A 171 -6.92 7.33 17.05
CA ASN A 171 -5.63 7.24 16.38
C ASN A 171 -5.75 6.95 14.88
N ASN A 172 -6.86 6.38 14.42
CA ASN A 172 -7.14 6.20 13.00
C ASN A 172 -7.73 7.47 12.36
N ILE A 173 -8.62 8.18 13.06
CA ILE A 173 -9.31 9.37 12.53
C ILE A 173 -8.39 10.61 12.52
N ARG A 174 -7.60 10.81 13.57
CA ARG A 174 -6.80 12.04 13.73
C ARG A 174 -5.79 12.28 12.60
N PRO A 175 -4.97 11.30 12.20
CA PRO A 175 -3.98 11.50 11.14
C PRO A 175 -4.62 11.87 9.81
N ASP A 176 -5.77 11.26 9.48
CA ASP A 176 -6.50 11.54 8.25
C ASP A 176 -6.97 12.99 8.17
N ILE A 177 -7.54 13.52 9.27
CA ILE A 177 -7.92 14.94 9.37
C ILE A 177 -6.68 15.83 9.21
N MET A 178 -5.57 15.49 9.85
CA MET A 178 -4.33 16.27 9.80
C MET A 178 -3.71 16.29 8.39
N ASN A 179 -3.65 15.14 7.71
CA ASN A 179 -3.11 15.02 6.36
C ASN A 179 -3.86 15.93 5.38
N VAL A 180 -5.20 15.91 5.41
CA VAL A 180 -6.01 16.77 4.55
C VAL A 180 -5.85 18.25 4.94
N THR A 181 -5.82 18.55 6.24
CA THR A 181 -5.62 19.93 6.74
C THR A 181 -4.29 20.50 6.25
N PHE A 182 -3.19 19.77 6.42
CA PHE A 182 -1.87 20.21 5.97
C PHE A 182 -1.78 20.29 4.46
N ALA A 183 -2.32 19.31 3.72
CA ALA A 183 -2.34 19.37 2.26
C ALA A 183 -3.09 20.61 1.75
N CYS A 184 -4.24 20.97 2.34
CA CYS A 184 -4.93 22.22 2.02
C CYS A 184 -4.03 23.45 2.25
N GLU A 185 -3.35 23.52 3.40
CA GLU A 185 -2.47 24.65 3.70
C GLU A 185 -1.26 24.73 2.77
N GLU A 186 -0.60 23.60 2.52
CA GLU A 186 0.55 23.47 1.62
C GLU A 186 0.22 23.93 0.21
N VAL A 187 -0.88 23.43 -0.36
CA VAL A 187 -1.30 23.80 -1.72
C VAL A 187 -1.60 25.29 -1.83
N LYS A 188 -2.20 25.89 -0.80
CA LYS A 188 -2.50 27.32 -0.79
C LYS A 188 -1.27 28.21 -0.58
N LYS A 189 -0.31 27.74 0.22
CA LYS A 189 0.90 28.49 0.60
C LYS A 189 2.07 28.28 -0.38
N SER A 190 2.04 27.22 -1.19
CA SER A 190 3.12 26.89 -2.13
C SER A 190 3.25 27.95 -3.24
N GLU A 191 4.31 28.75 -3.13
CA GLU A 191 4.67 29.74 -4.16
C GLU A 191 5.12 29.06 -5.45
N GLY A 192 5.85 27.94 -5.35
CA GLY A 192 6.29 27.16 -6.50
C GLY A 192 5.10 26.61 -7.29
N PHE A 193 4.06 26.13 -6.58
CA PHE A 193 2.83 25.65 -7.21
C PHE A 193 2.06 26.78 -7.89
N CYS A 194 1.93 27.94 -7.25
CA CYS A 194 1.28 29.10 -7.87
C CYS A 194 2.00 29.53 -9.16
N LYS A 195 3.34 29.59 -9.15
CA LYS A 195 4.14 29.96 -10.32
C LYS A 195 4.03 28.97 -11.48
N ILE A 196 3.94 27.66 -11.24
CA ILE A 196 3.72 26.70 -12.33
C ILE A 196 2.33 26.88 -12.95
N LEU A 197 1.30 27.21 -12.17
CA LEU A 197 -0.03 27.51 -12.70
C LEU A 197 -0.01 28.75 -13.60
N GLU A 198 0.69 29.81 -13.19
CA GLU A 198 0.88 31.02 -14.01
C GLU A 198 1.60 30.72 -15.33
N LEU A 199 2.67 29.92 -15.28
CA LEU A 199 3.41 29.51 -16.46
C LEU A 199 2.54 28.69 -17.42
N VAL A 200 1.77 27.73 -16.89
CA VAL A 200 0.84 26.91 -17.68
C VAL A 200 -0.24 27.78 -18.31
N LEU A 201 -0.79 28.75 -17.57
CA LEU A 201 -1.80 29.69 -18.08
C LEU A 201 -1.24 30.52 -19.24
N MET A 202 -0.05 31.09 -19.06
CA MET A 202 0.61 31.91 -20.09
C MET A 202 0.88 31.10 -21.36
N VAL A 203 1.50 29.91 -21.22
CA VAL A 203 1.80 29.05 -22.38
C VAL A 203 0.52 28.56 -23.05
N GLY A 204 -0.49 28.17 -22.27
CA GLY A 204 -1.79 27.76 -22.78
C GLY A 204 -2.49 28.87 -23.56
N ASN A 205 -2.49 30.11 -23.06
CA ASN A 205 -3.07 31.26 -23.76
C ASN A 205 -2.35 31.56 -25.07
N TYR A 206 -1.02 31.47 -25.09
CA TYR A 206 -0.25 31.63 -26.31
C TYR A 206 -0.58 30.55 -27.35
N MET A 207 -0.64 29.28 -26.92
CA MET A 207 -0.96 28.15 -27.81
C MET A 207 -2.40 28.19 -28.33
N ASN A 208 -3.35 28.69 -27.52
CA ASN A 208 -4.76 28.77 -27.88
C ASN A 208 -5.15 30.05 -28.63
N ALA A 209 -4.19 30.91 -28.99
CA ALA A 209 -4.46 32.16 -29.69
C ALA A 209 -5.26 31.93 -30.98
N GLY A 210 -6.35 32.69 -31.16
CA GLY A 210 -7.26 32.55 -32.30
C GLY A 210 -8.29 31.41 -32.20
N SER A 211 -8.33 30.68 -31.08
CA SER A 211 -9.35 29.66 -30.79
C SER A 211 -10.41 30.17 -29.79
N ARG A 212 -11.47 29.38 -29.58
CA ARG A 212 -12.48 29.65 -28.53
C ARG A 212 -11.90 29.70 -27.12
N ASN A 213 -10.73 29.10 -26.89
CA ASN A 213 -10.07 29.03 -25.60
C ASN A 213 -8.95 30.10 -25.44
N ALA A 214 -8.84 31.05 -26.37
CA ALA A 214 -7.88 32.15 -26.28
C ALA A 214 -8.24 33.09 -25.11
N GLN A 215 -7.22 33.71 -24.49
CA GLN A 215 -7.38 34.75 -23.45
C GLN A 215 -8.21 34.29 -22.24
N THR A 216 -8.05 33.03 -21.81
CA THR A 216 -8.67 32.58 -20.55
C THR A 216 -7.95 33.21 -19.36
N PHE A 217 -8.71 33.48 -18.30
CA PHE A 217 -8.19 34.00 -17.03
C PHE A 217 -7.71 32.91 -16.07
N GLY A 218 -8.09 31.66 -16.34
CA GLY A 218 -7.74 30.51 -15.51
C GLY A 218 -8.13 29.20 -16.16
N PHE A 219 -7.78 28.09 -15.52
CA PHE A 219 -8.15 26.75 -15.93
C PHE A 219 -8.36 25.89 -14.68
N ASN A 220 -9.13 24.80 -14.82
CA ASN A 220 -9.36 23.87 -13.72
C ASN A 220 -8.08 23.06 -13.43
N VAL A 221 -7.70 22.93 -12.16
CA VAL A 221 -6.46 22.27 -11.71
C VAL A 221 -6.34 20.82 -12.21
N SER A 222 -7.45 20.11 -12.39
CA SER A 222 -7.50 18.77 -13.02
C SER A 222 -6.81 18.69 -14.39
N PHE A 223 -6.74 19.81 -15.11
CA PHE A 223 -6.09 19.89 -16.41
C PHE A 223 -4.58 19.64 -16.35
N LEU A 224 -3.93 19.84 -15.20
CA LEU A 224 -2.49 19.66 -15.05
C LEU A 224 -2.01 18.26 -15.48
N CYS A 225 -2.78 17.22 -15.16
CA CYS A 225 -2.49 15.85 -15.59
C CYS A 225 -2.52 15.67 -17.13
N LYS A 226 -3.25 16.53 -17.85
CA LYS A 226 -3.43 16.47 -19.31
C LYS A 226 -2.30 17.17 -20.07
N LEU A 227 -1.40 17.88 -19.38
CA LEU A 227 -0.22 18.50 -20.02
C LEU A 227 0.70 17.47 -20.68
N ARG A 228 0.68 16.22 -20.21
CA ARG A 228 1.43 15.12 -20.82
C ARG A 228 0.85 14.69 -22.18
N ASP A 229 -0.43 14.93 -22.43
CA ASP A 229 -1.12 14.43 -23.63
C ASP A 229 -0.83 15.29 -24.87
N THR A 230 -0.45 16.55 -24.65
CA THR A 230 -0.06 17.46 -25.73
C THR A 230 1.39 17.17 -26.15
N LYS A 231 1.59 16.73 -27.39
CA LYS A 231 2.89 16.32 -27.93
C LYS A 231 3.41 17.31 -28.96
N SER A 232 4.73 17.44 -29.04
CA SER A 232 5.42 18.15 -30.13
C SER A 232 5.22 17.45 -31.48
N ILE A 233 5.48 18.17 -32.58
CA ILE A 233 5.34 17.68 -33.97
C ILE A 233 6.12 16.37 -34.21
N GLY A 234 7.28 16.21 -33.57
CA GLY A 234 8.11 15.00 -33.68
C GLY A 234 7.78 13.89 -32.67
N HIS A 235 6.74 14.07 -31.84
CA HIS A 235 6.35 13.16 -30.75
C HIS A 235 7.47 12.78 -29.78
N ASN A 236 8.55 13.58 -29.72
CA ASN A 236 9.75 13.33 -28.91
C ASN A 236 9.78 14.10 -27.58
N MET A 237 8.74 14.89 -27.32
CA MET A 237 8.59 15.72 -26.14
C MET A 237 7.11 16.09 -25.96
N THR A 238 6.63 16.12 -24.72
CA THR A 238 5.28 16.59 -24.36
C THR A 238 5.34 18.04 -23.86
N LEU A 239 4.19 18.70 -23.75
CA LEU A 239 4.10 20.04 -23.17
C LEU A 239 4.59 20.06 -21.72
N LEU A 240 4.30 19.00 -20.94
CA LEU A 240 4.84 18.85 -19.58
C LEU A 240 6.38 18.83 -19.55
N HIS A 241 7.02 18.07 -20.44
CA HIS A 241 8.49 18.06 -20.55
C HIS A 241 9.05 19.42 -20.92
N PHE A 242 8.41 20.12 -21.86
CA PHE A 242 8.81 21.47 -22.25
C PHE A 242 8.71 22.46 -21.08
N LEU A 243 7.61 22.42 -20.33
CA LEU A 243 7.41 23.28 -19.15
C LEU A 243 8.44 22.96 -18.06
N ALA A 244 8.66 21.68 -17.76
CA ALA A 244 9.66 21.24 -16.79
C ALA A 244 11.08 21.72 -17.18
N GLU A 245 11.47 21.60 -18.45
CA GLU A 245 12.75 22.10 -18.96
C GLU A 245 12.86 23.63 -18.80
N LYS A 246 11.80 24.38 -19.11
CA LYS A 246 11.80 25.84 -18.94
C LYS A 246 11.84 26.25 -17.46
N CYS A 247 11.28 25.46 -16.55
CA CYS A 247 11.43 25.67 -15.12
C CYS A 247 12.89 25.46 -14.68
N GLU A 248 13.57 24.41 -15.17
CA GLU A 248 15.00 24.21 -14.88
C GLU A 248 15.88 25.37 -15.38
N ASP A 249 15.61 25.85 -16.59
CA ASP A 249 16.45 26.88 -17.23
C ASP A 249 16.25 28.26 -16.58
N ASN A 250 15.01 28.65 -16.30
CA ASN A 250 14.64 30.04 -16.04
C ASN A 250 13.96 30.27 -14.69
N TYR A 251 13.37 29.24 -14.07
CA TYR A 251 12.57 29.37 -12.83
C TYR A 251 12.87 28.24 -11.82
N PRO A 252 14.11 28.13 -11.30
CA PRO A 252 14.51 27.02 -10.43
C PRO A 252 13.70 26.90 -9.14
N GLU A 253 13.07 27.99 -8.69
CA GLU A 253 12.20 28.00 -7.52
C GLU A 253 10.96 27.12 -7.70
N ILE A 254 10.47 26.96 -8.94
CA ILE A 254 9.31 26.11 -9.22
C ILE A 254 9.63 24.64 -8.94
N LEU A 255 10.87 24.21 -9.16
CA LEU A 255 11.27 22.81 -9.00
C LEU A 255 11.11 22.27 -7.58
N ARG A 256 10.90 23.15 -6.59
CA ARG A 256 10.71 22.79 -5.18
C ARG A 256 9.25 22.52 -4.79
N PHE A 257 8.28 22.90 -5.63
CA PHE A 257 6.86 22.68 -5.30
C PHE A 257 6.53 21.22 -4.97
N PRO A 258 7.15 20.18 -5.60
CA PRO A 258 6.88 18.80 -5.20
C PRO A 258 7.28 18.49 -3.74
N ASP A 259 8.26 19.20 -3.18
CA ASP A 259 8.67 19.02 -1.79
C ASP A 259 7.81 19.88 -0.84
N GLU A 260 7.24 20.97 -1.33
CA GLU A 260 6.30 21.83 -0.57
C GLU A 260 4.93 21.18 -0.36
N LEU A 261 4.59 20.16 -1.17
CA LEU A 261 3.31 19.45 -1.16
C LEU A 261 3.45 18.04 -0.55
N GLU A 262 4.02 17.96 0.65
CA GLU A 262 4.35 16.70 1.33
C GLU A 262 3.11 15.84 1.64
N HIS A 263 2.05 16.44 2.18
CA HIS A 263 0.89 15.71 2.68
C HIS A 263 -0.14 15.38 1.59
N VAL A 264 0.03 15.88 0.37
CA VAL A 264 -0.91 15.68 -0.75
C VAL A 264 -1.11 14.20 -1.09
N GLU A 265 -0.04 13.38 -1.04
CA GLU A 265 -0.16 11.93 -1.31
C GLU A 265 -0.91 11.18 -0.19
N SER A 266 -0.77 11.63 1.05
CA SER A 266 -1.51 11.05 2.18
C SER A 266 -2.97 11.48 2.13
N ALA A 267 -3.23 12.77 1.85
CA ALA A 267 -4.58 13.31 1.71
C ALA A 267 -5.37 12.66 0.57
N SER A 268 -4.72 12.28 -0.54
CA SER A 268 -5.40 11.59 -1.65
C SER A 268 -5.91 10.19 -1.29
N LYS A 269 -5.46 9.61 -0.17
CA LYS A 269 -5.87 8.27 0.31
C LYS A 269 -6.99 8.35 1.34
N VAL A 270 -7.32 9.56 1.83
CA VAL A 270 -8.35 9.78 2.85
C VAL A 270 -9.72 9.85 2.20
N ALA A 271 -10.60 8.91 2.54
CA ALA A 271 -11.99 8.93 2.09
C ALA A 271 -12.84 9.82 3.00
N ALA A 272 -13.24 10.99 2.50
CA ALA A 272 -13.93 12.02 3.30
C ALA A 272 -15.26 11.52 3.91
N GLU A 273 -16.01 10.71 3.17
CA GLU A 273 -17.28 10.15 3.66
C GLU A 273 -17.11 9.10 4.76
N ILE A 274 -16.05 8.27 4.68
CA ILE A 274 -15.73 7.31 5.73
C ILE A 274 -15.34 8.07 7.00
N LEU A 275 -14.50 9.10 6.88
CA LEU A 275 -14.08 9.93 8.01
C LEU A 275 -15.27 10.57 8.74
N LYS A 276 -16.21 11.15 7.99
CA LYS A 276 -17.46 11.72 8.50
C LYS A 276 -18.34 10.67 9.19
N SER A 277 -18.48 9.49 8.59
CA SER A 277 -19.25 8.38 9.15
C SER A 277 -18.65 7.86 10.46
N SER A 278 -17.31 7.73 10.53
CA SER A 278 -16.59 7.32 11.72
C SER A 278 -16.76 8.32 12.88
N LEU A 279 -16.70 9.63 12.61
CA LEU A 279 -16.97 10.67 13.60
C LEU A 279 -18.42 10.63 14.11
N SER A 280 -19.39 10.49 13.21
CA SER A 280 -20.81 10.37 13.57
C SER A 280 -21.09 9.14 14.42
N THR A 281 -20.46 8.01 14.09
CA THR A 281 -20.58 6.77 14.85
C THR A 281 -19.98 6.93 16.25
N MET A 282 -18.81 7.56 16.36
CA MET A 282 -18.18 7.87 17.64
C MET A 282 -19.07 8.78 18.50
N GLU A 283 -19.66 9.84 17.92
CA GLU A 283 -20.60 10.71 18.63
C GLU A 283 -21.80 9.93 19.16
N CYS A 284 -22.38 9.07 18.33
CA CYS A 284 -23.52 8.25 18.72
C CYS A 284 -23.16 7.30 19.88
N HIS A 285 -21.98 6.70 19.86
CA HIS A 285 -21.51 5.86 20.97
C HIS A 285 -21.31 6.65 22.26
N ILE A 286 -20.76 7.86 22.20
CA ILE A 286 -20.60 8.75 23.36
C ILE A 286 -21.98 9.12 23.93
N GLN A 287 -22.92 9.57 23.09
CA GLN A 287 -24.27 9.95 23.52
C GLN A 287 -25.03 8.76 24.15
N ARG A 288 -24.91 7.56 23.56
CA ARG A 288 -25.48 6.34 24.15
C ARG A 288 -24.88 6.05 25.51
N LEU A 289 -23.55 6.11 25.63
CA LEU A 289 -22.87 5.86 26.90
C LEU A 289 -23.26 6.89 27.98
N GLU A 290 -23.43 8.16 27.63
CA GLU A 290 -23.91 9.20 28.55
C GLU A 290 -25.31 8.88 29.06
N ASN A 291 -26.23 8.55 28.15
CA ASN A 291 -27.59 8.16 28.51
C ASN A 291 -27.60 6.88 29.37
N ASP A 292 -26.74 5.91 29.05
CA ASP A 292 -26.62 4.67 29.82
C ASP A 292 -26.10 4.95 31.24
N ILE A 293 -25.12 5.85 31.40
CA ILE A 293 -24.59 6.27 32.71
C ILE A 293 -25.66 7.01 33.53
N GLU A 294 -26.42 7.92 32.91
CA GLU A 294 -27.46 8.70 33.59
C GLU A 294 -28.63 7.83 34.05
N ASN A 295 -29.04 6.87 33.22
CA ASN A 295 -30.15 5.96 33.53
C ASN A 295 -29.72 4.71 34.31
N PHE A 296 -28.44 4.58 34.66
CA PHE A 296 -27.94 3.40 35.33
C PHE A 296 -28.48 3.33 36.78
N PRO A 297 -29.10 2.21 37.20
CA PRO A 297 -29.62 2.10 38.55
C PRO A 297 -28.49 2.15 39.56
N LYS A 298 -28.70 2.90 40.65
CA LYS A 298 -27.79 2.85 41.80
C LYS A 298 -27.74 1.43 42.34
N THR A 299 -26.52 0.98 42.61
CA THR A 299 -26.24 -0.37 43.08
C THR A 299 -25.54 -0.29 44.43
N ASP A 300 -25.94 -1.17 45.35
CA ASP A 300 -25.28 -1.35 46.64
C ASP A 300 -24.17 -2.40 46.56
N ASP A 301 -23.94 -3.01 45.38
CA ASP A 301 -22.89 -4.00 45.15
C ASP A 301 -21.51 -3.34 45.06
N PRO A 302 -20.57 -3.63 46.00
CA PRO A 302 -19.23 -3.06 45.98
C PRO A 302 -18.39 -3.47 44.76
N GLN A 303 -18.77 -4.53 44.05
CA GLN A 303 -18.07 -4.99 42.85
C GLN A 303 -18.48 -4.26 41.58
N ASP A 304 -19.62 -3.57 41.57
CA ASP A 304 -20.10 -2.86 40.39
C ASP A 304 -19.45 -1.46 40.29
N LYS A 305 -18.33 -1.41 39.56
CA LYS A 305 -17.53 -0.19 39.35
C LYS A 305 -17.79 0.48 38.00
N PHE A 306 -18.85 0.07 37.30
CA PHE A 306 -19.09 0.55 35.93
C PHE A 306 -19.35 2.04 35.87
N VAL A 307 -20.28 2.58 36.66
CA VAL A 307 -20.59 4.01 36.66
C VAL A 307 -19.37 4.84 37.04
N GLU A 308 -18.60 4.41 38.04
CA GLU A 308 -17.36 5.07 38.48
C GLU A 308 -16.33 5.18 37.34
N LYS A 309 -15.96 4.04 36.73
CA LYS A 309 -14.94 3.99 35.67
C LYS A 309 -15.41 4.60 34.36
N MET A 310 -16.66 4.34 33.97
CA MET A 310 -17.20 4.81 32.70
C MET A 310 -17.51 6.30 32.73
N SER A 311 -17.83 6.90 33.88
CA SER A 311 -18.04 8.36 33.97
C SER A 311 -16.75 9.14 33.66
N GLY A 312 -15.59 8.68 34.17
CA GLY A 312 -14.30 9.28 33.86
C GLY A 312 -13.94 9.13 32.38
N PHE A 313 -14.09 7.92 31.85
CA PHE A 313 -13.88 7.66 30.42
C PHE A 313 -14.81 8.46 29.52
N CYS A 314 -16.10 8.56 29.84
CA CYS A 314 -17.09 9.28 29.06
C CYS A 314 -16.74 10.78 28.92
N LYS A 315 -16.30 11.42 30.01
CA LYS A 315 -15.79 12.81 29.97
C LYS A 315 -14.57 12.94 29.06
N HIS A 316 -13.57 12.07 29.22
CA HIS A 316 -12.39 12.05 28.35
C HIS A 316 -12.76 11.84 26.87
N ALA A 317 -13.65 10.88 26.58
CA ALA A 317 -14.09 10.56 25.23
C ALA A 317 -14.83 11.75 24.58
N ARG A 318 -15.70 12.43 25.35
CA ARG A 318 -16.38 13.66 24.92
C ARG A 318 -15.38 14.75 24.60
N GLU A 319 -14.40 15.02 25.47
CA GLU A 319 -13.37 16.04 25.23
C GLU A 319 -12.52 15.76 23.98
N GLN A 320 -12.12 14.51 23.77
CA GLN A 320 -11.36 14.12 22.57
C GLN A 320 -12.22 14.21 21.31
N TYR A 321 -13.49 13.79 21.37
CA TYR A 321 -14.42 13.94 20.26
C TYR A 321 -14.63 15.40 19.87
N GLU A 322 -14.84 16.31 20.82
CA GLU A 322 -15.01 17.74 20.52
C GLU A 322 -13.78 18.34 19.82
N LYS A 323 -12.58 17.92 20.22
CA LYS A 323 -11.33 18.31 19.53
C LYS A 323 -11.32 17.79 18.10
N LEU A 324 -11.59 16.50 17.88
CA LEU A 324 -11.63 15.90 16.53
C LEU A 324 -12.72 16.53 15.65
N SER A 325 -13.91 16.76 16.20
CA SER A 325 -15.03 17.41 15.51
C SER A 325 -14.66 18.83 15.10
N THR A 326 -13.98 19.58 15.97
CA THR A 326 -13.47 20.92 15.66
C THR A 326 -12.41 20.89 14.56
N MET A 327 -11.44 19.95 14.65
CA MET A 327 -10.42 19.77 13.62
C MET A 327 -11.04 19.40 12.26
N HIS A 328 -12.02 18.49 12.24
CA HIS A 328 -12.72 18.09 11.02
C HIS A 328 -13.52 19.26 10.40
N LYS A 329 -14.23 20.05 11.22
CA LYS A 329 -14.91 21.27 10.74
C LYS A 329 -13.92 22.28 10.15
N ASN A 330 -12.74 22.43 10.75
CA ASN A 330 -11.70 23.30 10.21
C ASN A 330 -11.15 22.76 8.87
N MET A 331 -10.88 21.46 8.79
CA MET A 331 -10.47 20.77 7.56
C MET A 331 -11.46 21.01 6.42
N GLN A 332 -12.77 20.87 6.68
CA GLN A 332 -13.82 21.13 5.69
C GLN A 332 -13.80 22.59 5.20
N LYS A 333 -13.70 23.55 6.12
CA LYS A 333 -13.61 24.99 5.77
C LYS A 333 -12.36 25.31 4.94
N LEU A 334 -11.24 24.67 5.25
CA LEU A 334 -10.01 24.83 4.47
C LEU A 334 -10.20 24.28 3.05
N PHE A 335 -10.82 23.11 2.89
CA PHE A 335 -11.11 22.55 1.58
C PHE A 335 -12.10 23.42 0.77
N GLU A 336 -13.13 23.97 1.41
CA GLU A 336 -14.03 24.97 0.80
C GLU A 336 -13.26 26.24 0.38
N SER A 337 -12.31 26.69 1.20
CA SER A 337 -11.42 27.79 0.84
C SER A 337 -10.52 27.45 -0.36
N ILE A 338 -10.09 26.20 -0.52
CA ILE A 338 -9.31 25.74 -1.69
C ILE A 338 -10.17 25.78 -2.95
N GLY A 339 -11.43 25.32 -2.87
CA GLY A 339 -12.37 25.41 -4.00
C GLY A 339 -12.64 26.84 -4.42
N SER A 340 -12.80 27.75 -3.46
CA SER A 340 -12.94 29.19 -3.74
C SER A 340 -11.67 29.79 -4.36
N TYR A 341 -10.49 29.34 -3.91
CA TYR A 341 -9.20 29.85 -4.37
C TYR A 341 -8.83 29.38 -5.79
N PHE A 342 -9.10 28.11 -6.13
CA PHE A 342 -8.84 27.53 -7.46
C PHE A 342 -10.08 27.46 -8.37
N ALA A 343 -11.19 28.06 -7.97
CA ALA A 343 -12.44 28.14 -8.72
C ALA A 343 -13.03 26.77 -9.14
N PHE A 344 -13.18 25.86 -8.19
CA PHE A 344 -13.96 24.62 -8.35
C PHE A 344 -15.01 24.48 -7.25
N ASP A 345 -16.06 23.70 -7.51
CA ASP A 345 -17.12 23.43 -6.53
C ASP A 345 -16.70 22.31 -5.55
N PRO A 346 -16.49 22.62 -4.24
CA PRO A 346 -16.08 21.64 -3.22
C PRO A 346 -17.11 20.53 -2.95
N HIS A 347 -18.36 20.70 -3.39
CA HIS A 347 -19.39 19.67 -3.24
C HIS A 347 -19.43 18.71 -4.44
N SER A 348 -18.88 19.13 -5.58
CA SER A 348 -18.81 18.32 -6.78
C SER A 348 -17.54 17.46 -6.85
N VAL A 349 -16.46 17.91 -6.22
CA VAL A 349 -15.16 17.25 -6.22
C VAL A 349 -14.85 16.75 -4.80
N SER A 350 -14.61 15.45 -4.67
CA SER A 350 -14.22 14.86 -3.39
C SER A 350 -12.77 15.24 -3.01
N VAL A 351 -12.44 15.13 -1.73
CA VAL A 351 -11.11 15.45 -1.20
C VAL A 351 -10.06 14.53 -1.84
N GLU A 352 -10.36 13.23 -1.87
CA GLU A 352 -9.52 12.20 -2.46
C GLU A 352 -9.30 12.39 -3.97
N ASP A 353 -10.32 12.82 -4.72
CA ASP A 353 -10.18 13.09 -6.16
C ASP A 353 -9.29 14.31 -6.41
N PHE A 354 -9.55 15.42 -5.71
CA PHE A 354 -8.76 16.66 -5.87
C PHE A 354 -7.28 16.43 -5.55
N PHE A 355 -6.98 15.88 -4.36
CA PHE A 355 -5.61 15.61 -3.97
C PHE A 355 -5.00 14.46 -4.77
N GLY A 356 -5.79 13.50 -5.24
CA GLY A 356 -5.34 12.42 -6.13
C GLY A 356 -4.85 12.92 -7.48
N GLU A 357 -5.57 13.87 -8.10
CA GLU A 357 -5.12 14.52 -9.32
C GLU A 357 -3.82 15.31 -9.09
N LEU A 358 -3.72 16.02 -7.97
CA LEU A 358 -2.52 16.80 -7.65
C LEU A 358 -1.31 15.91 -7.32
N ALA A 359 -1.52 14.82 -6.58
CA ALA A 359 -0.49 13.81 -6.31
C ALA A 359 0.02 13.18 -7.62
N ASN A 360 -0.89 12.87 -8.55
CA ASN A 360 -0.52 12.38 -9.87
C ASN A 360 0.28 13.42 -10.65
N PHE A 361 -0.15 14.68 -10.69
CA PHE A 361 0.60 15.75 -11.33
C PHE A 361 2.01 15.91 -10.76
N ARG A 362 2.17 15.87 -9.43
CA ARG A 362 3.47 15.91 -8.75
C ARG A 362 4.42 14.81 -9.25
N ILE A 363 3.90 13.58 -9.37
CA ILE A 363 4.65 12.44 -9.91
C ILE A 363 5.03 12.70 -11.37
N LEU A 364 4.06 13.06 -12.21
CA LEU A 364 4.28 13.32 -13.63
C LEU A 364 5.31 14.43 -13.88
N PHE A 365 5.26 15.51 -13.10
CA PHE A 365 6.22 16.61 -13.20
C PHE A 365 7.63 16.14 -12.80
N SER A 366 7.75 15.42 -11.68
CA SER A 366 9.02 14.88 -11.21
C SER A 366 9.64 13.87 -12.19
N GLU A 367 8.81 13.05 -12.84
CA GLU A 367 9.21 12.14 -13.90
C GLU A 367 9.69 12.92 -15.14
N ALA A 368 8.96 13.95 -15.58
CA ALA A 368 9.35 14.77 -16.72
C ALA A 368 10.71 15.46 -16.51
N VAL A 369 10.98 15.99 -15.31
CA VAL A 369 12.30 16.57 -14.96
C VAL A 369 13.40 15.50 -15.05
N LYS A 370 13.17 14.30 -14.49
CA LYS A 370 14.13 13.20 -14.55
C LYS A 370 14.38 12.72 -15.98
N GLU A 371 13.35 12.66 -16.82
CA GLU A 371 13.45 12.27 -18.22
C GLU A 371 14.21 13.32 -19.05
N ASN A 372 13.97 14.61 -18.80
CA ASN A 372 14.71 15.71 -19.42
C ASN A 372 16.21 15.64 -19.09
N HIS A 373 16.57 15.43 -17.82
CA HIS A 373 17.96 15.25 -17.42
C HIS A 373 18.62 14.07 -18.16
N LYS A 374 17.96 12.90 -18.21
CA LYS A 374 18.47 11.73 -18.94
C LYS A 374 18.65 12.00 -20.43
N LYS A 375 17.71 12.73 -21.04
CA LYS A 375 17.77 13.12 -22.46
C LYS A 375 18.95 14.06 -22.72
N ARG A 376 19.13 15.08 -21.89
CA ARG A 376 20.25 16.04 -21.98
C ARG A 376 21.61 15.34 -21.86
N GLU A 377 21.75 14.42 -20.90
CA GLU A 377 22.96 13.61 -20.77
C GLU A 377 23.24 12.72 -21.99
N MET A 378 22.20 12.11 -22.55
CA MET A 378 22.33 11.27 -23.74
C MET A 378 22.73 12.10 -24.97
N GLU A 379 22.12 13.27 -25.15
CA GLU A 379 22.44 14.19 -26.24
C GLU A 379 23.88 14.70 -26.15
N GLU A 380 24.36 15.04 -24.94
CA GLU A 380 25.76 15.39 -24.72
C GLU A 380 26.72 14.24 -25.03
N LYS A 381 26.40 13.01 -24.61
CA LYS A 381 27.20 11.81 -24.92
C LYS A 381 27.28 11.58 -26.43
N ILE A 382 26.15 11.71 -27.14
CA ILE A 382 26.10 11.57 -28.60
C ILE A 382 26.90 12.69 -29.28
N LYS A 383 26.79 13.94 -28.83
CA LYS A 383 27.53 15.09 -29.37
C LYS A 383 29.04 14.91 -29.19
N ARG A 384 29.49 14.49 -28.00
CA ARG A 384 30.90 14.17 -27.71
C ARG A 384 31.40 13.02 -28.58
N ALA A 385 30.61 11.97 -28.77
CA ALA A 385 30.97 10.84 -29.63
C ALA A 385 31.07 11.24 -31.12
N LYS A 386 30.17 12.10 -31.61
CA LYS A 386 30.23 12.63 -32.99
C LYS A 386 31.49 13.48 -33.20
N LEU A 387 31.79 14.41 -32.29
CA LEU A 387 33.00 15.24 -32.37
C LEU A 387 34.28 14.39 -32.31
N ALA A 388 34.31 13.35 -31.48
CA ALA A 388 35.44 12.42 -31.41
C ALA A 388 35.62 11.63 -32.72
N LYS A 389 34.52 11.16 -33.34
CA LYS A 389 34.56 10.47 -34.64
C LYS A 389 35.04 11.39 -35.76
N GLU A 390 34.52 12.61 -35.84
CA GLU A 390 34.92 13.59 -36.86
C GLU A 390 36.41 13.97 -36.72
N LYS A 391 36.87 14.17 -35.49
CA LYS A 391 38.30 14.42 -35.22
C LYS A 391 39.18 13.24 -35.63
N ALA A 392 38.78 12.01 -35.29
CA ALA A 392 39.51 10.81 -35.67
C ALA A 392 39.56 10.60 -37.19
N GLU A 393 38.47 10.94 -37.89
CA GLU A 393 38.40 10.87 -39.35
C GLU A 393 39.29 11.93 -40.01
N ARG A 394 39.29 13.16 -39.49
CA ARG A 394 40.18 14.24 -39.95
C ARG A 394 41.66 13.88 -39.76
N GLU A 395 42.03 13.35 -38.58
CA GLU A 395 43.39 12.87 -38.32
C GLU A 395 43.79 11.71 -39.26
N LYS A 396 42.85 10.81 -39.58
CA LYS A 396 43.08 9.71 -40.54
C LYS A 396 43.27 10.24 -41.97
N GLN A 397 42.48 11.22 -42.40
CA GLN A 397 42.61 11.86 -43.71
C GLN A 397 43.93 12.62 -43.84
N GLU A 398 44.34 13.39 -42.82
CA GLU A 398 45.64 14.06 -42.79
C GLU A 398 46.80 13.07 -42.87
N ARG A 399 46.74 11.94 -42.15
CA ARG A 399 47.74 10.87 -42.24
C ARG A 399 47.81 10.28 -43.64
N GLN A 400 46.67 10.05 -44.28
CA GLN A 400 46.60 9.53 -45.65
C GLN A 400 47.14 10.54 -46.66
N GLN A 401 46.85 11.83 -46.51
CA GLN A 401 47.39 12.89 -47.37
C GLN A 401 48.90 13.03 -47.21
N LYS A 402 49.43 13.05 -45.98
CA LYS A 402 50.88 13.04 -45.74
C LYS A 402 51.56 11.82 -46.34
N LYS A 403 50.93 10.64 -46.22
CA LYS A 403 51.44 9.40 -46.85
C LYS A 403 51.40 9.49 -48.38
N LYS A 404 50.35 10.07 -48.97
CA LYS A 404 50.27 10.29 -50.43
C LYS A 404 51.30 11.31 -50.90
N GLN A 405 51.53 12.42 -50.19
CA GLN A 405 52.59 13.39 -50.52
C GLN A 405 53.99 12.76 -50.52
N LEU A 406 54.25 11.81 -49.62
CA LEU A 406 55.49 11.03 -49.61
C LEU A 406 55.62 10.06 -50.81
N ILE A 407 54.51 9.66 -51.43
CA ILE A 407 54.48 8.68 -52.54
C ILE A 407 54.33 9.38 -53.91
N ASP A 408 53.75 10.59 -53.97
CA ASP A 408 53.50 11.38 -55.19
C ASP A 408 54.77 12.11 -55.70
N MET A 409 55.94 11.85 -55.10
CA MET A 409 57.25 12.13 -55.74
C MET A 409 57.50 11.27 -57.00
N ASN A 410 56.55 10.42 -57.39
CA ASN A 410 56.60 9.55 -58.56
C ASN A 410 56.09 10.20 -59.87
N LYS A 411 55.85 11.52 -59.91
CA LYS A 411 55.27 12.18 -61.09
C LYS A 411 56.23 13.05 -61.92
N GLU A 412 57.50 13.07 -61.57
CA GLU A 412 58.56 13.57 -62.45
C GLU A 412 59.47 12.38 -62.79
N GLY A 413 59.54 12.05 -64.08
CA GLY A 413 60.07 10.78 -64.57
C GLY A 413 61.59 10.66 -64.49
N ASP A 414 62.09 10.24 -63.32
CA ASP A 414 63.41 9.64 -63.18
C ASP A 414 63.38 8.46 -62.19
N GLU A 415 63.41 7.24 -62.75
CA GLU A 415 63.28 5.97 -62.01
C GLU A 415 64.51 5.61 -61.14
N THR A 416 65.53 6.47 -61.06
CA THR A 416 66.80 6.15 -60.38
C THR A 416 66.95 6.72 -58.95
N GLY A 417 66.07 7.62 -58.48
CA GLY A 417 66.18 8.25 -57.15
C GLY A 417 65.13 7.84 -56.10
N VAL A 418 64.15 7.02 -56.49
CA VAL A 418 62.99 6.68 -55.66
C VAL A 418 63.38 5.79 -54.47
N MET A 419 64.29 4.85 -54.67
CA MET A 419 64.77 3.93 -53.62
C MET A 419 65.63 4.66 -52.58
N ASP A 420 66.49 5.58 -53.02
CA ASP A 420 67.35 6.36 -52.13
C ASP A 420 66.55 7.38 -51.31
N SER A 421 65.54 8.02 -51.90
CA SER A 421 64.62 8.92 -51.16
C SER A 421 63.79 8.16 -50.11
N LEU A 422 63.36 6.93 -50.42
CA LEU A 422 62.66 6.08 -49.46
C LEU A 422 63.59 5.57 -48.34
N MET A 423 64.83 5.20 -48.67
CA MET A 423 65.86 4.82 -47.70
C MET A 423 66.24 5.99 -46.80
N GLU A 424 66.39 7.20 -47.33
CA GLU A 424 66.66 8.42 -46.56
C GLU A 424 65.49 8.79 -45.65
N ALA A 425 64.24 8.63 -46.10
CA ALA A 425 63.06 8.85 -45.26
C ALA A 425 62.93 7.81 -44.13
N LEU A 426 63.34 6.55 -44.37
CA LEU A 426 63.40 5.48 -43.36
C LEU A 426 64.56 5.70 -42.37
N GLN A 427 65.71 6.17 -42.85
CA GLN A 427 66.94 6.37 -42.07
C GLN A 427 66.92 7.67 -41.25
N SER A 428 66.34 8.75 -41.79
CA SER A 428 66.08 10.02 -41.06
C SER A 428 64.91 9.92 -40.07
N GLY A 429 64.13 8.83 -40.12
CA GLY A 429 62.92 8.63 -39.32
C GLY A 429 61.71 9.45 -39.77
N ALA A 430 61.81 10.17 -40.90
CA ALA A 430 60.70 10.92 -41.49
C ALA A 430 59.50 10.03 -41.85
N ALA A 431 59.75 8.80 -42.28
CA ALA A 431 58.73 7.80 -42.63
C ALA A 431 57.92 7.25 -41.43
N PHE A 432 58.41 7.43 -40.19
CA PHE A 432 57.79 6.86 -38.98
C PHE A 432 57.42 7.91 -37.92
N ARG A 433 57.34 9.20 -38.29
CA ARG A 433 57.16 10.32 -37.33
C ARG A 433 55.97 10.19 -36.37
N ASP A 434 54.94 9.41 -36.70
CA ASP A 434 53.72 9.29 -35.87
C ASP A 434 53.76 8.25 -34.75
N ARG A 435 54.78 7.37 -34.67
CA ARG A 435 54.82 6.35 -33.59
C ARG A 435 55.39 6.86 -32.25
N ARG A 436 55.91 8.10 -32.21
CA ARG A 436 56.58 8.68 -31.01
C ARG A 436 55.81 9.78 -30.27
N LYS A 437 54.53 10.03 -30.54
CA LYS A 437 53.69 10.79 -29.59
C LYS A 437 53.03 9.86 -28.58
N ARG A 438 53.87 9.27 -27.70
CA ARG A 438 53.40 8.89 -26.35
C ARG A 438 53.26 10.19 -25.55
N THR A 439 52.16 10.29 -24.82
CA THR A 439 51.86 11.33 -23.83
C THR A 439 53.08 11.63 -22.95
N PRO A 440 53.38 12.91 -22.65
CA PRO A 440 54.41 13.23 -21.66
C PRO A 440 53.90 12.84 -20.28
N ARG A 441 54.69 12.01 -19.58
CA ARG A 441 54.58 11.79 -18.15
C ARG A 441 55.30 12.96 -17.47
N ASN A 442 54.55 13.98 -17.06
CA ASN A 442 55.10 15.04 -16.19
C ASN A 442 55.13 14.54 -14.75
N GLY A 443 56.31 14.59 -14.15
CA GLY A 443 56.53 14.46 -12.71
C GLY A 443 56.67 15.85 -12.05
N ASP A 444 55.99 15.97 -10.92
CA ASP A 444 56.19 16.79 -9.71
C ASP A 444 56.54 18.30 -9.73
N GLN A 445 55.66 19.08 -9.08
CA GLN A 445 55.96 19.84 -7.84
C GLN A 445 54.66 20.06 -7.01
N SER A 446 54.72 19.77 -5.70
CA SER A 446 53.66 19.65 -4.67
C SER A 446 53.25 21.04 -4.05
N PRO A 447 52.36 21.23 -3.00
CA PRO A 447 52.20 20.43 -1.76
C PRO A 447 50.80 20.40 -1.03
N SER A 448 50.77 19.73 0.14
CA SER A 448 49.78 19.67 1.26
C SER A 448 48.67 18.61 1.12
N SER A 449 48.43 17.65 2.04
CA SER A 449 48.39 17.67 3.52
C SER A 449 48.58 16.23 4.12
N PRO A 450 48.68 16.05 5.46
CA PRO A 450 49.61 15.11 6.11
C PRO A 450 49.03 13.73 6.51
N VAL A 451 49.95 12.85 6.87
CA VAL A 451 49.73 11.52 7.47
C VAL A 451 50.02 11.55 8.98
N SER A 452 49.27 10.78 9.78
CA SER A 452 49.71 10.18 11.06
C SER A 452 48.98 8.83 11.20
N ARG A 453 49.64 7.65 11.14
CA ARG A 453 50.52 6.91 12.09
C ARG A 453 49.76 6.06 13.16
N TRP A 454 49.67 4.73 12.89
CA TRP A 454 49.68 3.51 13.77
C TRP A 454 48.44 3.15 14.65
N PRO A 455 48.35 1.91 15.23
CA PRO A 455 48.49 0.57 14.62
C PRO A 455 47.52 -0.52 15.17
N GLY A 456 47.44 -1.66 14.45
CA GLY A 456 47.27 -3.06 14.91
C GLY A 456 46.31 -3.46 16.05
N ALA A 457 45.40 -4.42 15.77
CA ALA A 457 45.27 -5.71 16.49
C ALA A 457 43.96 -6.47 16.14
N ASN A 458 44.13 -7.67 15.57
CA ASN A 458 43.58 -8.97 15.97
C ASN A 458 42.08 -9.34 15.90
N TYR A 459 41.89 -10.64 15.58
CA TYR A 459 40.74 -11.55 15.71
C TYR A 459 39.64 -11.63 14.63
N GLY A 460 39.54 -12.83 14.03
CA GLY A 460 38.27 -13.59 14.09
C GLY A 460 37.61 -14.03 12.77
N ASN A 461 37.98 -15.22 12.29
CA ASN A 461 37.11 -16.28 11.72
C ASN A 461 35.81 -15.90 10.95
N ARG A 462 35.71 -16.31 9.67
CA ARG A 462 34.83 -17.44 9.23
C ARG A 462 34.83 -17.65 7.70
N THR A 463 35.30 -18.84 7.32
CA THR A 463 34.79 -19.79 6.31
C THR A 463 34.44 -19.31 4.89
N LEU A 464 35.25 -19.83 3.96
CA LEU A 464 34.93 -20.19 2.57
C LEU A 464 33.62 -20.98 2.46
N ASP A 465 32.91 -20.83 1.34
CA ASP A 465 32.77 -21.98 0.45
C ASP A 465 32.58 -21.61 -1.03
N ASN A 466 33.15 -22.49 -1.84
CA ASN A 466 33.24 -22.49 -3.30
C ASN A 466 31.90 -22.90 -3.94
N ARG A 467 31.65 -22.47 -5.19
CA ARG A 467 31.41 -23.40 -6.32
C ARG A 467 31.29 -22.69 -7.67
N ARG A 468 32.18 -23.13 -8.57
CA ARG A 468 32.17 -22.98 -10.03
C ARG A 468 31.06 -23.81 -10.68
N ALA A 469 30.54 -23.36 -11.83
CA ALA A 469 30.11 -24.18 -12.98
C ALA A 469 30.05 -23.24 -14.21
N VAL A 470 31.01 -23.28 -15.15
CA VAL A 470 31.20 -24.19 -16.30
C VAL A 470 30.19 -23.95 -17.45
N LEU A 471 30.76 -23.46 -18.55
CA LEU A 471 30.21 -23.39 -19.90
C LEU A 471 30.23 -24.78 -20.55
N GLU A 472 29.19 -25.14 -21.30
CA GLU A 472 29.35 -26.01 -22.48
C GLU A 472 28.25 -25.79 -23.53
N ARG A 473 28.69 -25.81 -24.80
CA ARG A 473 27.90 -25.75 -26.04
C ARG A 473 27.69 -27.16 -26.59
N SER A 474 26.56 -27.40 -27.26
CA SER A 474 26.44 -28.06 -28.61
C SER A 474 24.95 -28.23 -28.96
N ARG A 475 24.42 -27.62 -30.04
CA ARG A 475 24.15 -28.20 -31.40
C ARG A 475 23.40 -29.56 -31.32
N SER A 476 22.23 -29.80 -31.93
CA SER A 476 21.89 -29.67 -33.36
C SER A 476 20.42 -30.07 -33.65
N ARG A 477 19.75 -29.30 -34.54
CA ARG A 477 18.75 -29.62 -35.59
C ARG A 477 17.71 -30.73 -35.40
N HIS A 478 16.42 -30.38 -35.59
CA HIS A 478 15.61 -30.85 -36.73
C HIS A 478 14.43 -29.90 -37.03
N ASN A 479 13.99 -29.93 -38.28
CA ASN A 479 13.19 -28.96 -39.02
C ASN A 479 11.96 -29.67 -39.60
N THR A 480 10.79 -29.03 -39.64
CA THR A 480 9.64 -29.22 -40.56
C THR A 480 8.49 -28.31 -40.10
N SER A 481 8.19 -27.17 -40.73
CA SER A 481 7.46 -26.94 -42.00
C SER A 481 5.92 -26.91 -41.86
N HIS A 482 5.35 -25.80 -42.39
CA HIS A 482 3.94 -25.58 -42.81
C HIS A 482 2.89 -25.36 -41.70
N GLN A 483 1.92 -24.45 -41.82
CA GLN A 483 1.38 -23.74 -42.99
C GLN A 483 0.61 -22.49 -42.52
N ALA A 484 0.64 -21.44 -43.34
CA ALA A 484 -0.24 -20.29 -43.25
C ALA A 484 -1.65 -20.63 -43.80
N ARG A 485 -2.67 -20.09 -43.16
CA ARG A 485 -3.73 -19.29 -43.80
C ARG A 485 -4.41 -18.41 -42.78
#